data_AF-V4KWT9-F1
#
_entry.id   AF-V4KWT9-F1
#
_cell.length_a   1.000
_cell.length_b   1.000
_cell.length_c   1.000
_cell.angle_alpha   90.00
_cell.angle_beta   90.00
_cell.angle_gamma   90.00
#
_symmetry.space_group_name_H-M   'P 1'
#
loop_
_entity.id
_entity.type
_entity.pdbx_description
1 polymer ?
#
loop_
_entity_poly.entity_id
_entity_poly.type
_entity_poly.pdbx_seq_one_letter_code
_entity_poly.pdbx_strand_id
1 'polypeptide(L)'
;MESLFSAMIALLLFSFSCFTSSALAINSGNITIKWDLMTWTPDGYVAVVTAYNYQRQRSIRSPGWKMSWRWTRKEIIWSIIGSKTTEQGDCSMFKGNIPRSCVRKPTVVDLLPGTPYNQQIANCCKGGVLKPGLESAFQITVGLAGTSNKTARMPANFMFTAPKQQYICGPAKNVRPTKFLTADKRRVTTAMMTWNINCVYHKAT
;
A
#
# COMPACT_ATOMS: atom_id res chain seq x y z
N MET A 1 8.29 62.28 -12.22
CA MET A 1 7.01 61.53 -12.27
C MET A 1 7.16 60.25 -13.09
N GLU A 2 7.84 60.31 -14.24
CA GLU A 2 8.23 59.17 -15.10
C GLU A 2 8.96 58.03 -14.37
N SER A 3 9.96 58.33 -13.53
CA SER A 3 10.78 57.29 -12.86
C SER A 3 10.01 56.48 -11.80
N LEU A 4 9.03 57.10 -11.15
CA LEU A 4 8.18 56.46 -10.13
C LEU A 4 7.20 55.47 -10.77
N PHE A 5 6.68 55.78 -11.96
CA PHE A 5 5.82 54.88 -12.73
C PHE A 5 6.56 53.63 -13.20
N SER A 6 7.80 53.78 -13.67
CA SER A 6 8.62 52.66 -14.14
C SER A 6 9.01 51.70 -13.02
N ALA A 7 9.33 52.23 -11.83
CA ALA A 7 9.63 51.42 -10.64
C ALA A 7 8.41 50.62 -10.15
N MET A 8 7.22 51.20 -10.25
CA MET A 8 5.98 50.56 -9.82
C MET A 8 5.55 49.43 -10.76
N ILE A 9 5.77 49.59 -12.07
CA ILE A 9 5.54 48.54 -13.08
C ILE A 9 6.53 47.38 -12.88
N ALA A 10 7.81 47.66 -12.60
CA ALA A 10 8.80 46.63 -12.32
C ALA A 10 8.47 45.81 -11.06
N LEU A 11 7.98 46.46 -9.99
CA LEU A 11 7.53 45.77 -8.76
C LEU A 11 6.28 44.91 -9.00
N LEU A 12 5.32 45.40 -9.79
CA LEU A 12 4.14 44.64 -10.20
C LEU A 12 4.53 43.40 -11.02
N LEU A 13 5.44 43.52 -11.98
CA LEU A 13 5.94 42.39 -12.77
C LEU A 13 6.72 41.38 -11.94
N PHE A 14 7.50 41.82 -10.94
CA PHE A 14 8.22 40.94 -10.01
C PHE A 14 7.29 40.22 -9.02
N SER A 15 6.18 40.87 -8.63
CA SER A 15 5.14 40.22 -7.85
C SER A 15 4.37 39.20 -8.69
N PHE A 16 4.10 39.48 -9.97
CA PHE A 16 3.38 38.58 -10.88
C PHE A 16 4.18 37.32 -11.23
N SER A 17 5.51 37.42 -11.35
CA SER A 17 6.39 36.23 -11.51
C SER A 17 6.51 35.38 -10.25
N CYS A 18 6.16 35.92 -9.08
CA CYS A 18 6.09 35.16 -7.83
C CYS A 18 4.76 34.38 -7.70
N PHE A 19 3.66 34.89 -8.27
CA PHE A 19 2.36 34.21 -8.23
C PHE A 19 2.25 33.04 -9.22
N THR A 20 2.98 33.06 -10.35
CA THR A 20 2.90 32.00 -11.37
C THR A 20 3.68 30.73 -11.03
N SER A 21 4.55 30.75 -10.00
CA SER A 21 5.32 29.55 -9.58
C SER A 21 4.49 28.53 -8.79
N SER A 22 3.26 28.85 -8.41
CA SER A 22 2.41 27.95 -7.63
C SER A 22 1.66 26.88 -8.45
N ALA A 23 1.71 26.94 -9.79
CA ALA A 23 0.97 26.03 -10.66
C ALA A 23 1.72 24.74 -11.05
N LEU A 24 2.98 24.55 -10.62
CA LEU A 24 3.79 23.35 -10.90
C LEU A 24 4.39 22.70 -9.65
N ALA A 25 3.68 22.74 -8.51
CA ALA A 25 3.91 21.75 -7.48
C ALA A 25 3.42 20.38 -7.99
N ILE A 26 4.22 19.75 -8.86
CA ILE A 26 4.11 18.34 -9.19
C ILE A 26 3.93 17.60 -7.87
N ASN A 27 2.81 16.90 -7.74
CA ASN A 27 2.41 16.07 -6.62
C ASN A 27 3.54 15.12 -6.19
N SER A 28 4.50 15.59 -5.39
CA SER A 28 5.80 14.94 -5.13
C SER A 28 5.73 13.86 -4.06
N GLY A 29 4.68 13.04 -4.10
CA GLY A 29 4.52 11.91 -3.18
C GLY A 29 3.59 10.85 -3.73
N ASN A 30 3.76 9.64 -3.24
CA ASN A 30 3.04 8.45 -3.67
C ASN A 30 2.55 7.64 -2.46
N ILE A 31 1.68 6.69 -2.73
CA ILE A 31 1.49 5.57 -1.81
C ILE A 31 2.48 4.48 -2.24
N THR A 32 3.33 4.02 -1.33
CA THR A 32 4.23 2.89 -1.60
C THR A 32 3.69 1.67 -0.88
N ILE A 33 3.37 0.63 -1.64
CA ILE A 33 3.04 -0.69 -1.09
C ILE A 33 4.33 -1.49 -1.02
N LYS A 34 4.69 -1.94 0.16
CA LYS A 34 5.82 -2.83 0.41
C LYS A 34 5.30 -4.22 0.70
N TRP A 35 5.81 -5.22 0.02
CA TRP A 35 5.47 -6.62 0.20
C TRP A 35 6.70 -7.37 0.69
N ASP A 36 6.73 -7.67 1.98
CA ASP A 36 7.84 -8.36 2.64
C ASP A 36 7.48 -9.83 2.82
N LEU A 37 8.17 -10.72 2.12
CA LEU A 37 8.02 -12.16 2.32
C LEU A 37 8.81 -12.58 3.55
N MET A 38 8.12 -13.07 4.57
CA MET A 38 8.69 -13.32 5.90
C MET A 38 9.17 -14.76 6.04
N THR A 39 8.37 -15.71 5.59
CA THR A 39 8.70 -17.13 5.65
C THR A 39 8.00 -17.91 4.55
N TRP A 40 8.62 -19.02 4.14
CA TRP A 40 7.97 -20.04 3.33
C TRP A 40 6.99 -20.87 4.16
N THR A 41 5.96 -21.38 3.49
CA THR A 41 5.05 -22.42 4.00
C THR A 41 5.13 -23.63 3.04
N PRO A 42 4.52 -24.79 3.38
CA PRO A 42 4.57 -25.97 2.52
C PRO A 42 4.02 -25.75 1.10
N ASP A 43 3.05 -24.83 0.93
CA ASP A 43 2.39 -24.56 -0.34
C ASP A 43 2.43 -23.08 -0.75
N GLY A 44 3.22 -22.24 -0.08
CA GLY A 44 3.34 -20.82 -0.39
C GLY A 44 4.21 -20.06 0.59
N TYR A 45 3.71 -18.96 1.13
CA TYR A 45 4.47 -18.08 2.02
C TYR A 45 3.60 -17.22 2.94
N VAL A 46 4.23 -16.67 3.97
CA VAL A 46 3.68 -15.58 4.79
C VAL A 46 4.35 -14.28 4.39
N ALA A 47 3.56 -13.23 4.19
CA ALA A 47 4.06 -11.89 3.90
C ALA A 47 3.43 -10.84 4.81
N VAL A 48 4.18 -9.77 5.08
CA VAL A 48 3.66 -8.52 5.64
C VAL A 48 3.56 -7.52 4.50
N VAL A 49 2.38 -6.93 4.35
CA VAL A 49 2.09 -5.93 3.32
C VAL A 49 1.84 -4.60 4.01
N THR A 50 2.64 -3.59 3.66
CA THR A 50 2.57 -2.27 4.27
C THR A 50 2.35 -1.20 3.22
N ALA A 51 1.30 -0.39 3.38
CA ALA A 51 1.07 0.82 2.60
C ALA A 51 1.63 2.03 3.36
N TYR A 52 2.62 2.70 2.76
CA TYR A 52 3.19 3.96 3.23
C TYR A 52 2.57 5.12 2.48
N ASN A 53 2.13 6.15 3.21
CA ASN A 53 1.69 7.40 2.59
C ASN A 53 2.82 8.44 2.60
N TYR A 54 3.55 8.52 1.49
CA TYR A 54 4.59 9.53 1.28
C TYR A 54 4.06 10.81 0.61
N GLN A 55 2.75 10.98 0.53
CA GLN A 55 2.14 12.22 0.05
C GLN A 55 2.23 13.28 1.16
N ARG A 56 2.48 14.55 0.81
CA ARG A 56 2.64 15.62 1.81
C ARG A 56 1.34 16.05 2.47
N GLN A 57 0.27 16.19 1.70
CA GLN A 57 -0.97 16.82 2.16
C GLN A 57 -2.21 15.95 1.95
N ARG A 58 -2.09 14.82 1.24
CA ARG A 58 -3.24 13.96 0.90
C ARG A 58 -3.39 12.86 1.95
N SER A 59 -4.41 13.02 2.80
CA SER A 59 -4.84 11.96 3.72
C SER A 59 -5.90 11.09 3.08
N ILE A 60 -5.83 9.79 3.34
CA ILE A 60 -6.93 8.87 3.11
C ILE A 60 -7.87 8.94 4.30
N ARG A 61 -9.12 9.33 4.05
CA ARG A 61 -10.18 9.43 5.06
C ARG A 61 -11.06 8.19 5.03
N SER A 62 -11.91 8.03 6.04
CA SER A 62 -12.96 7.01 6.09
C SER A 62 -13.87 7.10 4.84
N PRO A 63 -14.34 5.99 4.23
CA PRO A 63 -14.21 4.58 4.66
C PRO A 63 -12.85 3.89 4.43
N GLY A 64 -11.81 4.66 4.11
CA GLY A 64 -10.44 4.16 4.08
C GLY A 64 -10.00 3.59 2.74
N TRP A 65 -8.74 3.18 2.69
CA TRP A 65 -8.16 2.61 1.47
C TRP A 65 -8.74 1.21 1.16
N LYS A 66 -8.76 0.88 -0.13
CA LYS A 66 -8.92 -0.49 -0.63
C LYS A 66 -7.73 -0.83 -1.51
N MET A 67 -7.15 -2.00 -1.28
CA MET A 67 -6.03 -2.51 -2.06
C MET A 67 -6.46 -3.78 -2.78
N SER A 68 -6.16 -3.86 -4.07
CA SER A 68 -6.38 -5.09 -4.84
C SER A 68 -5.17 -5.39 -5.70
N TRP A 69 -5.03 -6.65 -6.08
CA TRP A 69 -4.00 -7.13 -7.00
C TRP A 69 -4.54 -8.34 -7.74
N ARG A 70 -3.80 -8.85 -8.71
CA ARG A 70 -4.11 -10.07 -9.43
C ARG A 70 -3.03 -11.11 -9.20
N TRP A 71 -3.45 -12.30 -8.78
CA TRP A 71 -2.57 -13.45 -8.69
C TRP A 71 -2.05 -13.87 -10.07
N THR A 72 -0.78 -14.28 -10.15
CA THR A 72 -0.14 -14.62 -11.44
C THR A 72 -0.55 -16.00 -11.93
N ARG A 73 -0.92 -16.89 -11.00
CA ARG A 73 -1.33 -18.27 -11.22
C ARG A 73 -2.66 -18.52 -10.51
N LYS A 74 -2.69 -19.50 -9.60
CA LYS A 74 -3.87 -19.97 -8.86
C LYS A 74 -3.70 -19.75 -7.35
N GLU A 75 -2.87 -18.76 -6.98
CA GLU A 75 -2.62 -18.43 -5.59
C GLU A 75 -3.93 -18.08 -4.86
N ILE A 76 -3.98 -18.38 -3.58
CA ILE A 76 -5.13 -18.15 -2.70
C ILE A 76 -4.69 -17.43 -1.42
N ILE A 77 -5.65 -16.92 -0.67
CA ILE A 77 -5.41 -16.33 0.67
C ILE A 77 -5.88 -17.34 1.70
N TRP A 78 -4.94 -18.03 2.35
CA TRP A 78 -5.26 -18.93 3.46
C TRP A 78 -5.81 -18.14 4.65
N SER A 79 -5.07 -17.12 5.08
CA SER A 79 -5.45 -16.26 6.20
C SER A 79 -4.93 -14.84 6.02
N ILE A 80 -5.53 -13.89 6.75
CA ILE A 80 -5.17 -12.48 6.75
C ILE A 80 -5.41 -11.91 8.15
N ILE A 81 -4.47 -11.11 8.65
CA ILE A 81 -4.49 -10.49 9.99
C ILE A 81 -4.24 -9.00 9.83
N GLY A 82 -5.00 -8.17 10.56
CA GLY A 82 -4.98 -6.70 10.43
C GLY A 82 -5.80 -6.15 9.26
N SER A 83 -6.27 -7.00 8.36
CA SER A 83 -7.12 -6.65 7.23
C SER A 83 -8.13 -7.78 6.98
N LYS A 84 -9.14 -7.54 6.13
CA LYS A 84 -10.05 -8.57 5.63
C LYS A 84 -10.22 -8.48 4.13
N THR A 85 -10.44 -9.63 3.49
CA THR A 85 -10.92 -9.71 2.11
C THR A 85 -12.36 -9.24 2.06
N THR A 86 -12.73 -8.59 0.96
CA THR A 86 -14.10 -8.13 0.70
C THR A 86 -14.99 -9.25 0.18
N GLU A 87 -14.39 -10.23 -0.50
CA GLU A 87 -15.08 -11.38 -1.09
C GLU A 87 -14.25 -12.65 -0.85
N GLN A 88 -14.93 -13.78 -0.66
CA GLN A 88 -14.28 -15.10 -0.56
C GLN A 88 -14.12 -15.76 -1.93
N GLY A 89 -15.08 -15.60 -2.83
CA GLY A 89 -15.10 -16.30 -4.12
C GLY A 89 -15.43 -17.79 -3.99
N ASP A 90 -15.28 -18.54 -5.10
CA ASP A 90 -15.49 -19.98 -5.12
C ASP A 90 -14.26 -20.72 -4.57
N CYS A 91 -14.39 -21.25 -3.36
CA CYS A 91 -13.40 -22.08 -2.70
C CYS A 91 -13.80 -23.57 -2.61
N SER A 92 -14.76 -24.02 -3.44
CA SER A 92 -15.35 -25.37 -3.37
C SER A 92 -14.35 -26.52 -3.52
N MET A 93 -13.19 -26.27 -4.14
CA MET A 93 -12.10 -27.25 -4.26
C MET A 93 -11.43 -27.61 -2.92
N PHE A 94 -11.58 -26.79 -1.87
CA PHE A 94 -10.96 -27.00 -0.57
C PHE A 94 -11.94 -27.66 0.41
N LYS A 95 -11.53 -28.79 1.00
CA LYS A 95 -12.31 -29.52 2.00
C LYS A 95 -11.73 -29.28 3.40
N GLY A 96 -12.60 -29.01 4.37
CA GLY A 96 -12.21 -28.75 5.77
C GLY A 96 -11.70 -27.33 5.98
N ASN A 97 -10.42 -27.09 5.70
CA ASN A 97 -9.82 -25.77 5.81
C ASN A 97 -10.14 -24.94 4.58
N ILE A 98 -11.12 -24.04 4.69
CA ILE A 98 -11.52 -23.16 3.60
C ILE A 98 -10.68 -21.87 3.63
N PRO A 99 -9.99 -21.50 2.54
CA PRO A 99 -9.26 -20.24 2.45
C PRO A 99 -10.14 -19.03 2.69
N ARG A 100 -9.55 -17.94 3.19
CA ARG A 100 -10.25 -16.66 3.35
C ARG A 100 -10.64 -16.03 2.01
N SER A 101 -9.91 -16.30 0.93
CA SER A 101 -10.30 -15.91 -0.42
C SER A 101 -9.64 -16.78 -1.49
N CYS A 102 -10.45 -17.25 -2.43
CA CYS A 102 -10.04 -17.90 -3.69
C CYS A 102 -10.25 -16.99 -4.91
N VAL A 103 -10.65 -15.73 -4.68
CA VAL A 103 -10.78 -14.73 -5.75
C VAL A 103 -9.42 -14.48 -6.41
N ARG A 104 -9.37 -14.56 -7.74
CA ARG A 104 -8.15 -14.33 -8.53
C ARG A 104 -7.62 -12.89 -8.46
N LYS A 105 -8.54 -11.93 -8.30
CA LYS A 105 -8.24 -10.51 -8.08
C LYS A 105 -8.80 -10.05 -6.73
N PRO A 106 -8.21 -10.46 -5.60
CA PRO A 106 -8.77 -10.13 -4.30
C PRO A 106 -8.71 -8.63 -4.05
N THR A 107 -9.69 -8.11 -3.30
CA THR A 107 -9.66 -6.77 -2.74
C THR A 107 -9.71 -6.86 -1.22
N VAL A 108 -8.77 -6.19 -0.55
CA VAL A 108 -8.64 -6.15 0.90
C VAL A 108 -8.84 -4.74 1.44
N VAL A 109 -9.39 -4.69 2.64
CA VAL A 109 -9.64 -3.46 3.40
C VAL A 109 -9.13 -3.61 4.81
N ASP A 110 -8.62 -2.53 5.37
CA ASP A 110 -8.17 -2.50 6.76
C ASP A 110 -9.31 -2.83 7.73
N LEU A 111 -8.97 -3.41 8.89
CA LEU A 111 -9.96 -3.64 9.94
C LEU A 111 -10.33 -2.34 10.66
N LEU A 112 -11.44 -2.34 11.38
CA LEU A 112 -11.91 -1.16 12.13
C LEU A 112 -11.17 -1.03 13.47
N PRO A 113 -11.11 0.20 14.04
CA PRO A 113 -10.69 0.39 15.43
C PRO A 113 -11.50 -0.49 16.38
N GLY A 114 -10.85 -1.01 17.43
CA GLY A 114 -11.47 -1.94 18.39
C GLY A 114 -11.43 -3.41 17.98
N THR A 115 -10.76 -3.74 16.88
CA THR A 115 -10.47 -5.14 16.49
C THR A 115 -9.80 -5.90 17.65
N PRO A 116 -10.14 -7.18 17.92
CA PRO A 116 -9.48 -7.96 18.98
C PRO A 116 -7.96 -8.10 18.79
N TYR A 117 -7.19 -8.12 19.87
CA TYR A 117 -5.72 -8.11 19.83
C TYR A 117 -5.11 -9.25 18.99
N ASN A 118 -5.69 -10.45 19.04
CA ASN A 118 -5.25 -11.61 18.26
C ASN A 118 -5.48 -11.48 16.74
N GLN A 119 -6.20 -10.45 16.30
CA GLN A 119 -6.43 -10.13 14.89
C GLN A 119 -5.68 -8.86 14.44
N GLN A 120 -4.85 -8.29 15.32
CA GLN A 120 -4.08 -7.09 15.03
C GLN A 120 -2.64 -7.39 14.65
N ILE A 121 -2.06 -6.48 13.87
CA ILE A 121 -0.63 -6.31 13.67
C ILE A 121 -0.29 -4.84 13.86
N ALA A 122 0.98 -4.51 14.09
CA ALA A 122 1.44 -3.13 14.15
C ALA A 122 0.93 -2.31 12.94
N ASN A 123 0.42 -1.11 13.23
CA ASN A 123 -0.10 -0.16 12.26
C ASN A 123 -1.36 -0.58 11.46
N CYS A 124 -2.01 -1.69 11.78
CA CYS A 124 -3.32 -2.00 11.20
C CYS A 124 -4.46 -1.24 11.86
N CYS A 125 -5.66 -1.56 11.40
CA CYS A 125 -6.90 -1.52 12.16
C CYS A 125 -7.42 -0.10 12.46
N LYS A 126 -7.20 0.81 11.51
CA LYS A 126 -7.61 2.22 11.57
C LYS A 126 -8.79 2.51 10.63
N GLY A 127 -9.48 1.47 10.17
CA GLY A 127 -10.55 1.57 9.16
C GLY A 127 -10.03 2.14 7.83
N GLY A 128 -8.75 1.91 7.53
CA GLY A 128 -8.11 2.33 6.29
C GLY A 128 -7.81 3.82 6.22
N VAL A 129 -7.94 4.55 7.33
CA VAL A 129 -7.47 5.94 7.43
C VAL A 129 -5.95 5.94 7.39
N LEU A 130 -5.37 6.74 6.49
CA LEU A 130 -3.92 6.80 6.29
C LEU A 130 -3.48 8.23 6.00
N LYS A 131 -2.92 8.89 7.01
CA LYS A 131 -2.40 10.27 6.92
C LYS A 131 -1.00 10.30 6.30
N PRO A 132 -0.57 11.44 5.72
CA PRO A 132 0.82 11.70 5.36
C PRO A 132 1.83 11.25 6.41
N GLY A 133 2.90 10.57 5.98
CA GLY A 133 3.98 10.09 6.83
C GLY A 133 3.66 8.86 7.67
N LEU A 134 2.42 8.35 7.61
CA LEU A 134 2.01 7.15 8.34
C LEU A 134 2.01 5.91 7.43
N GLU A 135 1.92 4.76 8.09
CA GLU A 135 1.80 3.44 7.47
C GLU A 135 0.56 2.70 7.95
N SER A 136 0.07 1.78 7.11
CA SER A 136 -0.97 0.82 7.42
C SER A 136 -0.55 -0.55 6.91
N ALA A 137 -0.65 -1.59 7.74
CA ALA A 137 -0.09 -2.90 7.44
C ALA A 137 -1.06 -4.03 7.77
N PHE A 138 -0.88 -5.16 7.07
CA PHE A 138 -1.54 -6.42 7.34
C PHE A 138 -0.60 -7.59 7.04
N GLN A 139 -0.83 -8.71 7.70
CA GLN A 139 -0.14 -9.96 7.38
C GLN A 139 -1.06 -10.84 6.53
N ILE A 140 -0.49 -11.51 5.54
CA ILE A 140 -1.19 -12.42 4.66
C ILE A 140 -0.45 -13.75 4.55
N THR A 141 -1.18 -14.85 4.63
CA THR A 141 -0.66 -16.18 4.30
C THR A 141 -1.21 -16.57 2.94
N VAL A 142 -0.30 -16.72 1.97
CA VAL A 142 -0.61 -17.03 0.58
C VAL A 142 -0.36 -18.51 0.33
N GLY A 143 -1.34 -19.19 -0.26
CA GLY A 143 -1.27 -20.60 -0.65
C GLY A 143 -1.20 -20.79 -2.15
N LEU A 144 -0.93 -22.03 -2.57
CA LEU A 144 -0.70 -22.42 -3.97
C LEU A 144 0.31 -21.52 -4.71
N ALA A 145 1.29 -21.02 -3.97
CA ALA A 145 2.34 -20.13 -4.45
C ALA A 145 3.70 -20.84 -4.51
N GLY A 146 4.71 -20.16 -5.06
CA GLY A 146 6.07 -20.67 -4.99
C GLY A 146 6.63 -20.61 -3.57
N THR A 147 7.40 -21.63 -3.19
CA THR A 147 7.97 -21.84 -1.84
C THR A 147 9.48 -21.56 -1.76
N SER A 148 10.04 -20.85 -2.74
CA SER A 148 11.46 -20.47 -2.75
C SER A 148 11.66 -19.13 -3.48
N ASN A 149 12.84 -18.53 -3.31
CA ASN A 149 13.22 -17.30 -4.00
C ASN A 149 13.13 -17.39 -5.53
N LYS A 150 13.25 -18.61 -6.10
CA LYS A 150 13.19 -18.83 -7.55
C LYS A 150 11.77 -19.05 -8.06
N THR A 151 10.89 -19.59 -7.21
CA THR A 151 9.55 -20.05 -7.62
C THR A 151 8.45 -19.08 -7.24
N ALA A 152 8.64 -18.28 -6.19
CA ALA A 152 7.68 -17.27 -5.78
C ALA A 152 7.55 -16.17 -6.83
N ARG A 153 6.32 -15.82 -7.16
CA ARG A 153 5.99 -14.78 -8.13
C ARG A 153 5.23 -13.68 -7.42
N MET A 154 5.65 -12.45 -7.69
CA MET A 154 4.99 -11.28 -7.17
C MET A 154 3.63 -11.09 -7.87
N PRO A 155 2.56 -10.74 -7.15
CA PRO A 155 1.29 -10.41 -7.79
C PRO A 155 1.43 -9.24 -8.76
N ALA A 156 0.50 -9.17 -9.71
CA ALA A 156 0.49 -8.16 -10.75
C ALA A 156 -0.71 -7.22 -10.61
N ASN A 157 -0.70 -6.12 -11.35
CA ASN A 157 -1.85 -5.22 -11.53
C ASN A 157 -2.43 -4.73 -10.18
N PHE A 158 -1.56 -4.23 -9.32
CA PHE A 158 -2.00 -3.60 -8.07
C PHE A 158 -2.90 -2.40 -8.40
N MET A 159 -3.97 -2.25 -7.63
CA MET A 159 -4.79 -1.06 -7.61
C MET A 159 -4.96 -0.61 -6.17
N PHE A 160 -4.78 0.68 -5.96
CA PHE A 160 -4.98 1.31 -4.68
C PHE A 160 -6.03 2.41 -4.86
N THR A 161 -7.09 2.34 -4.07
CA THR A 161 -8.20 3.28 -4.16
C THR A 161 -8.57 3.77 -2.78
N ALA A 162 -9.12 4.97 -2.72
CA ALA A 162 -9.58 5.60 -1.50
C ALA A 162 -10.84 6.42 -1.81
N PRO A 163 -11.58 6.88 -0.80
CA PRO A 163 -12.79 7.65 -1.02
C PRO A 163 -12.47 8.91 -1.80
N LYS A 164 -13.14 9.10 -2.93
CA LYS A 164 -12.92 10.22 -3.87
C LYS A 164 -11.49 10.30 -4.43
N GLN A 165 -10.70 9.22 -4.38
CA GLN A 165 -9.30 9.23 -4.80
C GLN A 165 -8.93 7.91 -5.51
N GLN A 166 -8.36 8.02 -6.70
CA GLN A 166 -7.88 6.88 -7.47
C GLN A 166 -6.38 6.99 -7.72
N TYR A 167 -5.67 5.86 -7.57
CA TYR A 167 -4.23 5.78 -7.79
C TYR A 167 -3.91 4.76 -8.90
N ILE A 168 -2.85 5.03 -9.66
CA ILE A 168 -2.27 4.11 -10.62
C ILE A 168 -0.98 3.55 -10.02
N CYS A 169 -0.93 2.22 -9.87
CA CYS A 169 0.25 1.53 -9.38
C CYS A 169 1.13 1.05 -10.53
N GLY A 170 2.43 1.27 -10.38
CA GLY A 170 3.45 0.77 -11.31
C GLY A 170 3.76 -0.72 -11.10
N PRO A 171 4.76 -1.25 -11.83
CA PRO A 171 5.23 -2.62 -11.64
C PRO A 171 5.92 -2.78 -10.29
N ALA A 172 5.87 -4.00 -9.75
CA ALA A 172 6.59 -4.34 -8.53
C ALA A 172 8.11 -4.41 -8.78
N LYS A 173 8.88 -3.72 -7.94
CA LYS A 173 10.34 -3.69 -8.00
C LYS A 173 10.91 -4.50 -6.86
N ASN A 174 11.74 -5.50 -7.19
CA ASN A 174 12.51 -6.21 -6.16
C ASN A 174 13.55 -5.25 -5.57
N VAL A 175 13.58 -5.13 -4.26
CA VAL A 175 14.46 -4.23 -3.53
C VAL A 175 15.24 -5.01 -2.47
N ARG A 176 16.18 -4.33 -1.82
CA ARG A 176 16.91 -4.93 -0.69
C ARG A 176 15.90 -5.44 0.37
N PRO A 177 16.05 -6.68 0.85
CA PRO A 177 15.15 -7.21 1.87
C PRO A 177 15.07 -6.33 3.12
N THR A 178 13.85 -6.09 3.58
CA THR A 178 13.56 -5.29 4.78
C THR A 178 14.13 -5.98 6.02
N LYS A 179 14.72 -5.20 6.91
CA LYS A 179 15.12 -5.64 8.24
C LYS A 179 14.06 -5.21 9.25
N PHE A 180 13.62 -6.13 10.08
CA PHE A 180 12.66 -5.92 11.15
C PHE A 180 13.38 -6.04 12.48
N LEU A 181 13.24 -5.01 13.31
CA LEU A 181 13.72 -5.04 14.68
C LEU A 181 12.58 -5.55 15.56
N THR A 182 12.86 -6.53 16.43
CA THR A 182 11.89 -6.98 17.42
C THR A 182 11.52 -5.86 18.39
N ALA A 183 10.35 -5.95 19.02
CA ALA A 183 9.85 -4.90 19.92
C ALA A 183 10.80 -4.62 21.10
N ASP A 184 11.49 -5.66 21.60
CA ASP A 184 12.52 -5.56 22.65
C ASP A 184 13.87 -5.03 22.14
N LYS A 185 14.00 -4.78 20.84
CA LYS A 185 15.21 -4.31 20.13
C LYS A 185 16.42 -5.24 20.19
N ARG A 186 16.23 -6.50 20.61
CA ARG A 186 17.35 -7.44 20.79
C ARG A 186 17.64 -8.29 19.57
N ARG A 187 16.67 -8.45 18.66
CA ARG A 187 16.80 -9.31 17.49
C ARG A 187 16.42 -8.56 16.22
N VAL A 188 17.24 -8.73 15.19
CA VAL A 188 16.93 -8.27 13.83
C VAL A 188 16.57 -9.50 13.01
N THR A 189 15.36 -9.52 12.45
CA THR A 189 14.98 -10.48 11.41
C THR A 189 15.00 -9.79 10.05
N THR A 190 15.17 -10.56 8.98
CA THR A 190 15.20 -10.01 7.62
C THR A 190 14.14 -10.73 6.80
N ALA A 191 13.40 -9.99 5.97
CA ALA A 191 12.55 -10.61 4.96
C ALA A 191 13.39 -11.52 4.06
N MET A 192 12.79 -12.58 3.54
CA MET A 192 13.42 -13.42 2.53
C MET A 192 13.54 -12.65 1.20
N MET A 193 12.50 -11.88 0.87
CA MET A 193 12.45 -10.97 -0.28
C MET A 193 11.54 -9.79 0.02
N THR A 194 11.81 -8.64 -0.60
CA THR A 194 10.98 -7.45 -0.48
C THR A 194 10.72 -6.85 -1.86
N TRP A 195 9.46 -6.49 -2.12
CA TRP A 195 9.09 -5.73 -3.30
C TRP A 195 8.43 -4.40 -2.93
N ASN A 196 8.71 -3.38 -3.73
CA ASN A 196 8.04 -2.08 -3.65
C ASN A 196 7.17 -1.86 -4.89
N ILE A 197 5.95 -1.40 -4.66
CA ILE A 197 5.01 -0.95 -5.68
C ILE A 197 4.69 0.51 -5.40
N ASN A 198 4.95 1.38 -6.36
CA ASN A 198 4.65 2.80 -6.22
C ASN A 198 3.30 3.10 -6.89
N CYS A 199 2.37 3.66 -6.12
CA CYS A 199 1.05 4.08 -6.57
C CYS A 199 0.95 5.60 -6.56
N VAL A 200 0.84 6.19 -7.75
CA VAL A 200 0.77 7.64 -7.94
C VAL A 200 -0.69 8.06 -8.01
N TYR A 201 -1.01 9.18 -7.38
CA TYR A 201 -2.35 9.76 -7.47
C TYR A 201 -2.69 10.08 -8.94
N HIS A 202 -3.85 9.63 -9.39
CA HIS A 202 -4.29 9.82 -10.76
C HIS A 202 -5.38 10.89 -10.85
N LYS A 203 -6.52 10.68 -10.18
CA LYS A 203 -7.64 11.62 -10.19
C LYS A 203 -8.52 11.49 -8.95
N ALA A 204 -9.29 12.55 -8.70
CA ALA A 204 -10.41 12.50 -7.78
C ALA A 204 -11.62 11.88 -8.51
N THR A 205 -12.53 11.28 -7.75
CA THR A 205 -13.79 10.71 -8.26
C THR A 205 -14.97 11.33 -7.54
#